data_AF-A0A212FG69-F1
#
_entry.id   AF-A0A212FG69-F1
#
_cell.length_a   1.000
_cell.length_b   1.000
_cell.length_c   1.000
_cell.angle_alpha   90.00
_cell.angle_beta   90.00
_cell.angle_gamma   90.00
#
_symmetry.space_group_name_H-M   'P 1'
#
loop_
_entity.id
_entity.type
_entity.pdbx_description
1 polymer ?
#
loop_
_entity_poly.entity_id
_entity_poly.type
_entity_poly.pdbx_seq_one_letter_code
_entity_poly.pdbx_strand_id
1 'polypeptide(L)' 'YGSSDGYIQFDDFIMCSVRLKTMIDAFQGRSSGGDYATFSLDEWLNRTVYS' A
#
# COMPACT_ATOMS: atom_id res chain seq x y z
N TYR A 1 -0.94 11.99 -6.97
CA TYR A 1 -2.02 12.12 -5.99
C TYR A 1 -2.01 13.46 -5.25
N GLY A 2 -1.35 14.50 -5.75
CA GLY A 2 -1.36 15.82 -5.11
C GLY A 2 -1.44 16.89 -6.17
N SER A 3 -2.47 17.75 -6.09
CA SER A 3 -2.52 18.96 -6.90
C SER A 3 -1.49 19.95 -6.36
N SER A 4 -0.95 20.81 -7.24
CA SER A 4 0.02 21.86 -6.91
C SER A 4 -0.42 22.82 -5.79
N ASP A 5 -1.72 22.86 -5.48
CA ASP A 5 -2.31 23.66 -4.39
C ASP A 5 -2.32 22.96 -3.02
N GLY A 6 -1.71 21.78 -2.89
CA GLY A 6 -1.67 21.04 -1.62
C GLY A 6 -2.98 20.33 -1.24
N TYR A 7 -3.98 20.40 -2.12
CA TYR A 7 -5.23 19.66 -1.98
C TYR A 7 -5.16 18.32 -2.70
N ILE A 8 -5.77 17.32 -2.07
CA ILE A 8 -6.03 16.00 -2.64
C ILE A 8 -7.48 15.99 -3.13
N GLN A 9 -7.70 15.59 -4.39
CA GLN A 9 -9.06 15.38 -4.89
C GLN A 9 -9.69 14.15 -4.22
N PHE A 10 -11.02 14.14 -4.08
CA PHE A 10 -11.71 13.10 -3.33
C PHE A 10 -11.49 11.70 -3.92
N ASP A 11 -11.53 11.57 -5.24
CA ASP A 11 -11.23 10.33 -5.95
C ASP A 11 -9.78 9.87 -5.73
N ASP A 12 -8.83 10.80 -5.76
CA ASP A 12 -7.42 10.54 -5.41
C ASP A 12 -7.28 10.09 -3.95
N PHE A 13 -8.02 10.71 -3.02
CA PHE A 13 -8.03 10.33 -1.60
C PHE A 13 -8.55 8.91 -1.40
N ILE A 14 -9.68 8.58 -2.03
CA ILE A 14 -10.28 7.24 -1.94
C ILE A 14 -9.34 6.21 -2.55
N MET A 15 -8.76 6.48 -3.72
CA MET A 15 -7.80 5.58 -4.36
C MET A 15 -6.57 5.35 -3.48
N CYS A 16 -6.00 6.42 -2.91
CA CYS A 16 -4.86 6.32 -2.00
C CYS A 16 -5.21 5.53 -0.74
N SER A 17 -6.40 5.76 -0.17
CA SER A 17 -6.86 5.09 1.05
C SER A 17 -7.06 3.59 0.82
N VAL A 18 -7.66 3.20 -0.31
CA VAL A 18 -7.83 1.79 -0.68
C VAL A 18 -6.47 1.12 -0.86
N ARG A 19 -5.55 1.76 -1.59
CA ARG A 19 -4.20 1.22 -1.82
C ARG A 19 -3.41 1.07 -0.53
N LEU A 20 -3.48 2.06 0.37
CA LEU A 20 -2.86 2.01 1.69
C LEU A 20 -3.42 0.86 2.52
N LYS A 21 -4.75 0.70 2.56
CA LYS A 21 -5.39 -0.41 3.26
C LYS A 21 -4.90 -1.76 2.75
N THR A 22 -4.86 -1.96 1.44
CA THR A 22 -4.38 -3.22 0.83
C THR A 22 -2.93 -3.51 1.22
N MET A 23 -2.05 -2.51 1.25
CA MET A 23 -0.66 -2.70 1.70
C MET A 23 -0.56 -3.05 3.20
N ILE A 24 -1.39 -2.42 4.05
CA ILE A 24 -1.43 -2.73 5.48
C ILE A 24 -1.94 -4.16 5.71
N ASP A 25 -3.01 -4.57 5.02
CA ASP A 25 -3.56 -5.92 5.11
C ASP A 25 -2.53 -6.97 4.64
N ALA A 26 -1.79 -6.69 3.56
CA ALA A 26 -0.71 -7.56 3.08
C ALA A 26 0.46 -7.65 4.09
N PHE A 27 0.77 -6.55 4.78
CA PHE A 27 1.77 -6.55 5.85
C PHE A 27 1.31 -7.37 7.06
N GLN A 28 0.07 -7.15 7.54
CA GLN A 28 -0.49 -7.88 8.68
C GLN A 28 -0.65 -9.38 8.41
N GLY A 29 -1.01 -9.77 7.18
CA GLY A 29 -1.09 -11.18 6.79
C GLY A 29 0.26 -11.90 6.79
N ARG A 30 1.38 -11.17 6.75
CA ARG A 30 2.74 -11.71 6.73
C ARG A 30 3.48 -11.54 8.06
N SER A 31 3.29 -10.41 8.73
CA SER A 31 3.93 -10.13 10.01
C SER A 31 3.29 -10.96 11.12
N SER A 32 4.07 -11.87 11.71
CA SER A 32 3.67 -12.65 12.89
C SER A 32 3.93 -11.85 14.18
N GLY A 33 3.44 -10.61 14.25
CA GLY A 33 3.52 -9.76 15.45
C GLY A 33 4.80 -8.96 15.63
N GLY A 34 5.57 -8.71 14.55
CA GLY A 34 6.75 -7.84 14.56
C GLY A 34 6.57 -6.56 13.75
N ASP A 35 7.48 -5.61 13.93
CA ASP A 35 7.48 -4.31 13.23
C ASP A 35 7.97 -4.40 11.77
N TYR A 36 8.38 -5.59 11.32
CA TYR A 36 8.85 -5.83 9.96
C TYR A 36 8.24 -7.10 9.37
N ALA A 37 8.06 -7.10 8.06
CA ALA A 37 7.63 -8.25 7.28
C ALA A 37 8.66 -8.51 6.17
N THR A 38 9.15 -9.74 6.08
CA THR A 38 10.13 -10.13 5.07
C THR A 38 9.40 -10.75 3.87
N PHE A 39 9.72 -10.27 2.68
CA PHE A 39 9.20 -10.80 1.41
C PHE A 39 10.37 -11.22 0.53
N SER A 40 10.18 -12.25 -0.29
CA SER A 40 11.11 -12.49 -1.40
C SER A 40 10.89 -11.43 -2.49
N LEU A 41 11.90 -11.23 -3.34
CA LEU A 41 11.87 -10.22 -4.41
C LEU A 41 10.70 -10.48 -5.39
N ASP A 42 10.44 -11.76 -5.69
CA ASP A 42 9.34 -12.20 -6.54
C ASP A 42 7.96 -11.96 -5.89
N GLU A 43 7.83 -12.28 -4.59
CA GLU A 43 6.61 -12.04 -3.80
C GLU A 43 6.31 -10.53 -3.69
N TRP A 44 7.36 -9.72 -3.56
CA TRP A 44 7.25 -8.27 -3.49
C TRP A 44 6.79 -7.66 -4.81
N LEU A 45 7.39 -8.06 -5.93
CA LEU A 45 7.01 -7.60 -7.28
C LEU A 45 5.54 -7.92 -7.58
N ASN A 46 5.13 -9.17 -7.32
CA ASN A 46 3.78 -9.63 -7.59
C ASN A 46 2.73 -8.83 -6.79
N ARG A 47 3.05 -8.44 -5.56
CA ARG A 47 2.13 -7.69 -4.68
C ARG A 47 2.11 -6.18 -4.87
N THR A 48 3.21 -5.57 -5.34
CA THR A 48 3.34 -4.10 -5.36
C THR A 48 3.30 -3.47 -6.75
N VAL A 49 3.66 -4.23 -7.79
CA VAL A 49 3.76 -3.72 -9.17
C VAL A 49 2.61 -4.18 -10.05
N TYR A 50 2.05 -5.36 -9.78
CA TYR A 50 0.97 -5.95 -10.59
C TYR A 50 -0.44 -5.79 -9.99
N SER A 51 -0.58 -4.99 -8.91
CA SER A 51 -1.87 -4.58 -8.32
C SER A 51 -2.35 -3.23 -8.84
#